data_AF-A0A7G8FVX9-F1
#
_entry.id   AF-A0A7G8FVX9-F1
#
_cell.length_a   1.000
_cell.length_b   1.000
_cell.length_c   1.000
_cell.angle_alpha   90.00
_cell.angle_beta   90.00
_cell.angle_gamma   90.00
#
_symmetry.space_group_name_H-M   'P 1'
#
loop_
_entity.id
_entity.type
_entity.pdbx_description
1 polymer ?
#
loop_
_entity_poly.entity_id
_entity_poly.type
_entity_poly.pdbx_seq_one_letter_code
_entity_poly.pdbx_strand_id
1 'polypeptide(L)'
;MLNTLAPLDLVFVRDGQVLDIVAAVPVCRSLPCPSYWADADGNGRADFADGVVEIGAGEAARLGIKLGDPVAIEDVDHENVSLP
;
A
#
# COMPACT_ATOMS: atom_id res chain seq x y z
N MET A 1 1.66 -6.84 10.74
CA MET A 1 3.02 -6.75 10.16
C MET A 1 4.05 -7.27 11.16
N LEU A 2 4.37 -8.57 11.11
CA LEU A 2 5.30 -9.22 12.06
C LEU A 2 6.72 -8.67 11.87
N ASN A 3 7.39 -8.26 12.94
CA ASN A 3 8.76 -7.72 12.94
C ASN A 3 8.97 -6.40 12.17
N THR A 4 7.93 -5.81 11.59
CA THR A 4 7.99 -4.46 11.02
C THR A 4 8.22 -3.44 12.12
N LEU A 5 9.17 -2.52 11.92
CA LEU A 5 9.63 -1.60 12.97
C LEU A 5 8.76 -0.34 13.12
N ALA A 6 7.95 -0.01 12.11
CA ALA A 6 7.11 1.18 12.08
C ALA A 6 5.69 0.85 11.58
N PRO A 7 4.68 1.64 11.98
CA PRO A 7 3.36 1.56 11.38
C PRO A 7 3.39 1.98 9.91
N LEU A 8 2.52 1.37 9.09
CA LEU A 8 2.51 1.56 7.63
C LEU A 8 1.11 1.87 7.11
N ASP A 9 1.02 2.57 5.98
CA ASP A 9 -0.14 2.50 5.11
C ASP A 9 0.13 1.44 4.03
N LEU A 10 -0.85 0.59 3.75
CA LEU A 10 -0.80 -0.40 2.68
C LEU A 10 -1.66 0.10 1.51
N VAL A 11 -1.02 0.49 0.41
CA VAL A 11 -1.71 0.95 -0.80
C VAL A 11 -1.76 -0.20 -1.80
N PHE A 12 -2.94 -0.81 -1.94
CA PHE A 12 -3.17 -1.90 -2.88
C PHE A 12 -3.38 -1.32 -4.28
N VAL A 13 -2.79 -1.94 -5.29
CA VAL A 13 -2.85 -1.47 -6.67
C VAL A 13 -3.38 -2.55 -7.60
N ARG A 14 -4.17 -2.15 -8.59
CA ARG A 14 -4.68 -3.03 -9.65
C ARG A 14 -4.91 -2.23 -10.93
N ASP A 15 -4.52 -2.78 -12.07
CA ASP A 15 -4.75 -2.21 -13.41
C ASP A 15 -4.26 -0.75 -13.53
N GLY A 16 -3.12 -0.44 -12.91
CA GLY A 16 -2.53 0.90 -12.91
C GLY A 16 -3.30 1.93 -12.08
N GLN A 17 -4.09 1.50 -11.09
CA GLN A 17 -4.84 2.37 -10.20
C GLN A 17 -4.72 1.93 -8.74
N VAL A 18 -4.90 2.87 -7.82
CA VAL A 18 -5.09 2.56 -6.40
C VAL A 18 -6.43 1.85 -6.24
N LEU A 19 -6.36 0.60 -5.79
CA LEU A 19 -7.52 -0.25 -5.53
C LEU A 19 -8.12 0.04 -4.15
N ASP A 20 -7.28 0.01 -3.11
CA ASP A 20 -7.71 0.16 -1.72
C ASP A 20 -6.53 0.66 -0.86
N ILE A 21 -6.85 1.24 0.31
CA ILE A 21 -5.86 1.76 1.25
C ILE A 21 -6.21 1.30 2.67
N VAL A 22 -5.33 0.49 3.26
CA VAL A 22 -5.39 0.18 4.69
C VAL A 22 -4.40 1.07 5.42
N ALA A 23 -4.91 2.13 6.04
CA ALA A 23 -4.10 3.13 6.72
C ALA A 23 -3.67 2.70 8.13
N ALA A 24 -2.51 3.20 8.57
CA ALA A 24 -1.99 3.10 9.93
C ALA A 24 -1.97 1.67 10.51
N VAL A 25 -1.61 0.70 9.68
CA VAL A 25 -1.40 -0.70 10.07
C VAL A 25 -0.36 -0.77 11.19
N PRO A 26 -0.69 -1.36 12.36
CA PRO A 26 0.21 -1.37 13.49
C PRO A 26 1.35 -2.39 13.33
N VAL A 27 2.43 -2.11 14.05
CA VAL A 27 3.51 -3.08 14.31
C VAL A 27 2.93 -4.30 15.05
N CYS A 28 3.33 -5.51 14.64
CA CYS A 28 3.03 -6.75 15.37
C CYS A 28 4.32 -7.37 15.90
N ARG A 29 4.41 -7.54 17.23
CA ARG A 29 5.63 -8.01 17.90
C ARG A 29 5.69 -9.53 18.11
N SER A 30 4.55 -10.20 18.06
CA SER A 30 4.46 -11.66 18.24
C SER A 30 3.20 -12.20 17.58
N LEU A 31 3.24 -13.47 17.19
CA LEU A 31 2.07 -14.15 16.63
C LEU A 31 0.96 -14.34 17.69
N PRO A 32 -0.31 -14.36 17.28
CA PRO A 32 -0.79 -14.18 15.90
C PRO A 32 -0.81 -12.70 15.49
N CYS A 33 -0.48 -12.44 14.22
CA CYS A 33 -0.61 -11.12 13.62
C CYS A 33 -1.81 -11.07 12.67
N PRO A 34 -2.49 -9.92 12.53
CA PRO A 34 -3.51 -9.77 11.50
C PRO A 34 -2.91 -9.90 10.10
N SER A 35 -3.70 -10.51 9.21
CA SER A 35 -3.51 -10.40 7.76
C SER A 35 -4.28 -9.19 7.25
N TYR A 36 -3.78 -8.57 6.19
CA TYR A 36 -4.39 -7.42 5.54
C TYR A 36 -4.56 -7.73 4.05
N TRP A 37 -5.65 -7.26 3.47
CA TRP A 37 -6.02 -7.46 2.07
C TRP A 37 -6.83 -6.26 1.60
N ALA A 38 -6.92 -6.05 0.29
CA ALA A 38 -7.87 -5.11 -0.29
C ALA A 38 -9.29 -5.65 -0.15
N ASP A 39 -10.22 -4.80 0.26
CA ASP A 39 -11.66 -5.07 0.37
C ASP A 39 -12.42 -3.86 -0.17
N ALA A 40 -12.18 -3.54 -1.45
CA ALA A 40 -12.61 -2.29 -2.07
C ALA A 40 -14.14 -2.18 -2.16
N ASP A 41 -14.86 -3.31 -2.17
CA ASP A 41 -16.32 -3.35 -2.13
C ASP A 41 -16.91 -3.55 -0.71
N GLY A 42 -16.05 -3.71 0.30
CA GLY A 42 -16.44 -3.84 1.71
C GLY A 42 -17.21 -5.12 2.03
N ASN A 43 -17.07 -6.18 1.23
CA ASN A 43 -17.79 -7.44 1.40
C ASN A 43 -17.09 -8.40 2.39
N GLY A 44 -15.89 -8.06 2.88
CA GLY A 44 -15.11 -8.86 3.82
C GLY A 44 -14.30 -9.97 3.16
N ARG A 45 -14.10 -9.95 1.83
CA ARG A 45 -13.29 -10.90 1.07
C ARG A 45 -12.14 -10.16 0.40
N ALA A 46 -11.03 -10.87 0.22
CA ALA A 46 -9.87 -10.32 -0.44
C ALA A 46 -10.15 -10.11 -1.94
N ASP A 47 -9.94 -8.88 -2.40
CA ASP A 47 -9.80 -8.56 -3.81
C ASP A 47 -8.44 -9.00 -4.35
N PHE A 48 -8.39 -9.36 -5.64
CA PHE A 48 -7.12 -9.53 -6.34
C PHE A 48 -6.46 -8.17 -6.55
N ALA A 49 -5.18 -8.06 -6.19
CA ALA A 49 -4.34 -6.90 -6.43
C ALA A 49 -3.09 -7.34 -7.20
N ASP A 50 -2.55 -6.45 -8.04
CA ASP A 50 -1.29 -6.67 -8.75
C ASP A 50 -0.09 -6.52 -7.82
N GLY A 51 -0.23 -5.68 -6.78
CA GLY A 51 0.79 -5.45 -5.77
C GLY A 51 0.31 -4.58 -4.62
N VAL A 52 1.22 -4.35 -3.67
CA VAL A 52 1.04 -3.46 -2.51
C VAL A 52 2.27 -2.56 -2.40
N VAL A 53 2.03 -1.26 -2.31
CA VAL A 53 3.06 -0.28 -1.97
C VAL A 53 2.94 0.04 -0.48
N GLU A 54 3.98 -0.27 0.28
CA GLU A 54 4.04 -0.01 1.72
C GLU A 54 4.78 1.30 1.98
N ILE A 55 4.11 2.26 2.63
CA ILE A 55 4.67 3.58 2.99
C ILE A 55 4.44 3.87 4.47
N GLY A 56 5.12 4.87 5.02
CA GLY A 56 4.95 5.25 6.42
C GLY A 56 3.49 5.58 6.76
N ALA A 57 3.03 5.21 7.96
CA ALA A 57 1.65 5.48 8.35
C ALA A 57 1.29 6.97 8.27
N GLY A 58 0.14 7.27 7.65
CA GLY A 58 -0.35 8.62 7.40
C GLY A 58 0.22 9.27 6.14
N GLU A 59 1.18 8.65 5.47
CA GLU A 59 1.80 9.19 4.27
C GLU A 59 0.84 9.23 3.08
N ALA A 60 -0.05 8.23 2.95
CA ALA A 60 -1.07 8.24 1.89
C ALA A 60 -1.97 9.48 2.03
N ALA A 61 -2.39 9.79 3.26
CA ALA A 61 -3.18 10.98 3.55
C ALA A 61 -2.39 12.28 3.35
N ARG A 62 -1.11 12.31 3.75
CA ARG A 62 -0.23 13.48 3.59
C ARG A 62 0.00 13.83 2.11
N LEU A 63 0.16 12.82 1.26
CA LEU A 63 0.34 12.97 -0.18
C LEU A 63 -0.99 13.15 -0.94
N GLY A 64 -2.12 12.87 -0.28
CA GLY A 64 -3.45 12.99 -0.87
C GLY A 64 -3.82 11.84 -1.81
N ILE A 65 -3.23 10.66 -1.62
CA ILE A 65 -3.50 9.44 -2.39
C ILE A 65 -4.91 8.93 -2.07
N LYS A 66 -5.67 8.58 -3.11
CA LYS A 66 -7.08 8.14 -3.03
C LYS A 66 -7.32 6.93 -3.92
N LEU A 67 -8.42 6.23 -3.66
CA LEU A 67 -8.90 5.15 -4.54
C LEU A 67 -9.13 5.70 -5.96
N GLY A 68 -8.71 4.92 -6.95
CA GLY A 68 -8.78 5.27 -8.37
C GLY A 68 -7.67 6.20 -8.87
N ASP A 69 -6.80 6.71 -7.99
CA ASP A 69 -5.65 7.49 -8.43
C ASP A 69 -4.74 6.64 -9.34
N PRO A 70 -4.15 7.22 -10.40
CA PRO A 70 -3.30 6.49 -11.32
C PRO A 70 -1.98 6.08 -10.65
N VAL A 71 -1.51 4.88 -10.96
CA VAL A 71 -0.25 4.31 -10.48
C VAL A 71 0.57 3.84 -11.67
N ALA A 72 1.83 4.29 -11.72
CA ALA A 72 2.84 3.77 -12.64
C ALA A 72 3.92 3.06 -11.81
N ILE A 73 4.22 1.81 -12.19
CA ILE A 73 5.36 1.05 -11.65
C ILE A 73 6.30 0.84 -12.82
N GLU A 74 7.50 1.41 -12.72
CA GLU A 74 8.50 1.42 -13.77
C GLU A 74 9.84 0.99 -13.19
N ASP A 75 10.65 0.31 -14.01
CA ASP A 75 12.04 0.07 -13.67
C ASP A 75 12.78 1.41 -13.64
N VAL A 76 13.57 1.63 -12.60
CA VAL A 76 14.36 2.86 -12.49
C VAL A 76 15.71 2.62 -13.18
N ASP A 77 15.89 3.20 -14.38
CA ASP A 77 17.18 3.17 -15.06
C ASP A 77 18.22 3.95 -14.24
N HIS A 78 19.15 3.23 -13.61
CA HIS A 78 20.16 3.80 -12.72
C HIS A 78 21.10 4.83 -13.39
N GLU A 79 21.13 4.93 -14.73
CA GLU A 79 22.03 5.85 -15.45
C GLU A 79 21.42 7.21 -15.82
N ASN A 80 20.10 7.43 -15.66
CA ASN A 80 19.43 8.67 -16.08
C ASN A 80 18.40 9.19 -15.08
N VAL A 81 18.66 9.08 -13.78
CA VAL A 81 17.82 9.72 -12.76
C VAL A 81 18.10 11.24 -12.76
N SER A 82 17.38 11.98 -13.61
CA SER A 82 17.07 13.38 -13.31
C SER A 82 15.76 13.38 -12.53
N LEU A 83 15.84 13.47 -11.21
CA LEU A 83 14.66 13.76 -10.40
C LEU A 83 14.12 15.13 -10.84
N PRO A 84 12.80 15.28 -11.06
CA PRO A 84 12.19 16.60 -11.27
C PRO A 84 12.31 17.49 -10.03
#